data_AF-A0A077R5I2-F1
#
_entry.id   AF-A0A077R5I2-F1
#
_cell.length_a   1.000
_cell.length_b   1.000
_cell.length_c   1.000
_cell.angle_alpha   90.00
_cell.angle_beta   90.00
_cell.angle_gamma   90.00
#
_symmetry.space_group_name_H-M   'P 1'
#
loop_
_entity.id
_entity.type
_entity.pdbx_description
1 polymer ?
#
loop_
_entity_poly.entity_id
_entity_poly.type
_entity_poly.pdbx_seq_one_letter_code
_entity_poly.pdbx_strand_id
1 'polypeptide(L)'
;MALDRTLEQILHSECSHLGTSFASRGASCVIVQPSNRALFAKIESSVEQTIGEAESLKAMFAALAWSAGRLVPKVHASGKTSDGRQAYLITDYLDLKPSVNRAGQKMLGQKLAQMHQKGLNERGKFGFDVATFCGVTRQDNTWSASWPKFWADQRIGDLVNRIHIDRPDNELKDLETQMRDKVYPVLLAPLEGKVKPSILHGDLCSSYYGHNEAELGIMNMFGGFTQDFFDAYHEVIPRTEPYYDERSQLYELYHQ
;
A
#
# COMPACT_ATOMS: atom_id res chain seq x y z
N MET A 1 21.11 -1.12 22.54
CA MET A 1 21.01 -2.51 22.03
C MET A 1 22.05 -2.66 20.95
N ALA A 2 22.75 -3.79 20.90
CA ALA A 2 23.65 -4.08 19.78
C ALA A 2 22.81 -4.36 18.52
N LEU A 3 23.34 -4.00 17.36
CA LEU A 3 22.70 -4.33 16.09
C LEU A 3 22.76 -5.85 15.87
N ASP A 4 21.73 -6.42 15.27
CA ASP A 4 21.79 -7.82 14.82
C ASP A 4 22.96 -7.99 13.84
N ARG A 5 23.74 -9.09 13.98
CA ARG A 5 24.95 -9.30 13.18
C ARG A 5 24.65 -9.42 11.69
N THR A 6 23.55 -10.07 11.34
CA THR A 6 23.14 -10.22 9.94
C THR A 6 22.76 -8.86 9.37
N LEU A 7 21.99 -8.07 10.13
CA LEU A 7 21.63 -6.72 9.73
C LEU A 7 22.85 -5.79 9.59
N GLU A 8 23.82 -5.89 10.49
CA GLU A 8 25.09 -5.15 10.41
C GLU A 8 25.85 -5.47 9.12
N GLN A 9 25.98 -6.76 8.78
CA GLN A 9 26.61 -7.20 7.53
C GLN A 9 25.90 -6.65 6.30
N ILE A 10 24.56 -6.71 6.28
CA ILE A 10 23.74 -6.17 5.18
C ILE A 10 23.92 -4.65 5.03
N LEU A 11 23.95 -3.90 6.14
CA LEU A 11 24.17 -2.45 6.09
C LEU A 11 25.55 -2.11 5.54
N HIS A 12 26.58 -2.87 5.92
CA HIS A 12 27.91 -2.71 5.36
C HIS A 12 28.01 -3.08 3.88
N SER A 13 27.28 -4.10 3.41
CA SER A 13 27.31 -4.49 2.00
C SER A 13 26.48 -3.54 1.13
N GLU A 14 25.22 -3.32 1.48
CA GLU A 14 24.24 -2.64 0.63
C GLU A 14 24.24 -1.12 0.83
N CYS A 15 24.56 -0.65 2.04
CA CYS A 15 24.42 0.75 2.44
C CYS A 15 25.75 1.47 2.68
N SER A 16 26.89 0.88 2.29
CA SER A 16 28.22 1.50 2.41
C SER A 16 28.33 2.86 1.69
N HIS A 17 27.53 3.08 0.65
CA HIS A 17 27.43 4.36 -0.06
C HIS A 17 26.80 5.48 0.79
N LEU A 18 26.16 5.15 1.92
CA LEU A 18 25.54 6.12 2.83
C LEU A 18 26.46 6.54 3.99
N GLY A 19 27.47 5.72 4.31
CA GLY A 19 28.44 5.99 5.37
C GLY A 19 29.32 4.79 5.72
N THR A 20 30.22 4.98 6.67
CA THR A 20 31.30 4.03 6.99
C THR A 20 31.00 3.14 8.20
N SER A 21 30.10 3.56 9.09
CA SER A 21 29.68 2.75 10.23
C SER A 21 28.22 2.99 10.60
N PHE A 22 27.60 1.99 11.23
CA PHE A 22 26.19 1.95 11.54
C PHE A 22 25.98 1.64 13.03
N ALA A 23 25.16 2.44 13.71
CA ALA A 23 24.86 2.26 15.13
C ALA A 23 23.36 2.17 15.36
N SER A 24 22.90 1.16 16.11
CA SER A 24 21.49 1.05 16.49
C SER A 24 21.08 2.17 17.45
N ARG A 25 19.89 2.74 17.23
CA ARG A 25 19.19 3.69 18.10
C ARG A 25 17.75 3.21 18.34
N GLY A 26 17.57 2.21 19.19
CA GLY A 26 16.25 1.59 19.43
C GLY A 26 16.02 0.40 18.49
N ALA A 27 14.75 -0.02 18.32
CA ALA A 27 14.45 -1.30 17.66
C ALA A 27 14.78 -1.30 16.16
N SER A 28 14.38 -0.25 15.42
CA SER A 28 14.50 -0.23 13.95
C SER A 28 15.17 1.02 13.40
N CYS A 29 15.72 1.90 14.24
CA CYS A 29 16.46 3.08 13.78
C CYS A 29 17.96 2.80 13.82
N VAL A 30 18.64 3.12 12.73
CA VAL A 30 20.09 2.99 12.57
C VAL A 30 20.68 4.35 12.24
N ILE A 31 21.70 4.77 12.97
CA ILE A 31 22.43 6.02 12.72
C ILE A 31 23.68 5.70 11.89
N VAL A 32 23.79 6.39 10.77
CA VAL A 32 24.90 6.28 9.82
C VAL A 32 25.94 7.34 10.14
N GLN A 33 27.21 6.95 10.26
CA GLN A 33 28.34 7.86 10.47
C GLN A 33 29.15 8.05 9.18
N PRO A 34 29.77 9.24 8.96
CA PRO A 34 29.79 10.41 9.86
C PRO A 34 28.60 11.37 9.68
N SER A 35 27.67 11.06 8.76
CA SER A 35 26.58 11.98 8.39
C SER A 35 25.52 12.18 9.49
N ASN A 36 25.50 11.34 10.53
CA ASN A 36 24.46 11.24 11.55
C ASN A 36 23.04 11.05 10.95
N ARG A 37 22.95 10.56 9.72
CA ARG A 37 21.67 10.28 9.07
C ARG A 37 21.00 9.07 9.74
N ALA A 38 19.70 9.15 9.96
CA ALA A 38 18.91 8.01 10.44
C ALA A 38 18.32 7.19 9.28
N LEU A 39 18.40 5.87 9.39
CA LEU A 39 17.75 4.88 8.53
C LEU A 39 16.75 4.06 9.36
N PHE A 40 15.65 3.67 8.74
CA PHE A 40 14.82 2.60 9.26
C PHE A 40 15.35 1.29 8.70
N ALA A 41 15.55 0.28 9.56
CA ALA A 41 16.07 -1.02 9.15
C ALA A 41 15.35 -2.12 9.93
N LYS A 42 14.86 -3.13 9.21
CA LYS A 42 14.24 -4.33 9.79
C LYS A 42 14.71 -5.59 9.07
N ILE A 43 14.67 -6.70 9.79
CA ILE A 43 14.89 -8.06 9.29
C ILE A 43 13.83 -8.97 9.91
N GLU A 44 13.10 -9.71 9.07
CA GLU A 44 11.90 -10.46 9.46
C GLU A 44 11.90 -11.85 8.83
N SER A 45 11.28 -12.83 9.49
CA SER A 45 11.08 -14.18 8.94
C SER A 45 9.94 -14.26 7.91
N SER A 46 9.04 -13.27 7.91
CA SER A 46 7.96 -13.13 6.91
C SER A 46 8.51 -12.63 5.57
N VAL A 47 9.19 -13.53 4.85
CA VAL A 47 9.95 -13.22 3.62
C VAL A 47 9.07 -12.60 2.54
N GLU A 48 7.96 -13.24 2.14
CA GLU A 48 7.11 -12.75 1.04
C GLU A 48 6.50 -11.38 1.37
N GLN A 49 6.04 -11.20 2.61
CA GLN A 49 5.46 -9.95 3.10
C GLN A 49 6.47 -8.80 3.08
N THR A 50 7.69 -9.04 3.57
CA THR A 50 8.74 -8.00 3.60
C THR A 50 9.17 -7.59 2.19
N ILE A 51 9.22 -8.54 1.25
CA ILE A 51 9.50 -8.24 -0.16
C ILE A 51 8.33 -7.46 -0.79
N GLY A 52 7.08 -7.85 -0.53
CA GLY A 52 5.89 -7.14 -1.00
C GLY A 52 5.86 -5.68 -0.53
N GLU A 53 6.19 -5.43 0.73
CA GLU A 53 6.32 -4.07 1.28
C GLU A 53 7.45 -3.28 0.62
N ALA A 54 8.60 -3.90 0.40
CA ALA A 54 9.73 -3.26 -0.27
C ALA A 54 9.37 -2.82 -1.70
N GLU A 55 8.74 -3.70 -2.49
CA GLU A 55 8.30 -3.38 -3.84
C GLU A 55 7.17 -2.35 -3.86
N SER A 56 6.27 -2.38 -2.88
CA SER A 56 5.23 -1.36 -2.67
C SER A 56 5.84 0.02 -2.49
N LEU A 57 6.79 0.16 -1.56
CA LEU A 57 7.49 1.42 -1.30
C LEU A 57 8.25 1.92 -2.53
N LYS A 58 8.91 1.03 -3.28
CA LYS A 58 9.60 1.40 -4.53
C LYS A 58 8.62 1.96 -5.56
N ALA A 59 7.48 1.28 -5.77
CA ALA A 59 6.47 1.71 -6.73
C ALA A 59 5.85 3.07 -6.36
N MET A 60 5.46 3.25 -5.10
CA MET A 60 4.91 4.53 -4.62
C MET A 60 5.95 5.65 -4.65
N PHE A 61 7.21 5.36 -4.29
CA PHE A 61 8.30 6.35 -4.36
C PHE A 61 8.53 6.79 -5.81
N ALA A 62 8.52 5.87 -6.77
CA ALA A 62 8.65 6.18 -8.19
C ALA A 62 7.51 7.08 -8.69
N ALA A 63 6.26 6.81 -8.28
CA ALA A 63 5.09 7.61 -8.64
C ALA A 63 5.17 9.08 -8.16
N LEU A 64 5.93 9.35 -7.10
CA LEU A 64 6.14 10.67 -6.51
C LEU A 64 7.53 11.26 -6.77
N ALA A 65 8.38 10.62 -7.57
CA ALA A 65 9.78 11.03 -7.77
C ALA A 65 9.94 12.48 -8.30
N TRP A 66 8.95 12.98 -9.02
CA TRP A 66 8.90 14.34 -9.57
C TRP A 66 8.39 15.39 -8.56
N SER A 67 7.81 14.96 -7.44
CA SER A 67 7.07 15.80 -6.51
C SER A 67 7.98 16.29 -5.38
N ALA A 68 7.99 17.59 -5.10
CA ALA A 68 8.77 18.15 -4.00
C ALA A 68 8.18 17.76 -2.63
N GLY A 69 8.98 17.19 -1.73
CA GLY A 69 8.52 16.68 -0.43
C GLY A 69 8.22 15.18 -0.47
N ARG A 70 8.86 14.42 0.43
CA ARG A 70 8.77 12.95 0.47
C ARG A 70 7.62 12.52 1.38
N LEU A 71 6.59 11.88 0.80
CA LEU A 71 5.59 11.13 1.57
C LEU A 71 6.01 9.67 1.81
N VAL A 72 6.74 9.10 0.85
CA VAL A 72 7.15 7.70 0.87
C VAL A 72 8.64 7.64 1.21
N PRO A 73 9.06 6.83 2.19
CA PRO A 73 10.48 6.68 2.50
C PRO A 73 11.20 6.01 1.33
N LYS A 74 12.39 6.51 0.97
CA LYS A 74 13.21 5.87 -0.06
C LYS A 74 13.69 4.51 0.44
N VAL A 75 13.50 3.45 -0.33
CA VAL A 75 14.15 2.16 -0.10
C VAL A 75 15.62 2.27 -0.54
N HIS A 76 16.55 2.05 0.38
CA HIS A 76 17.98 2.02 0.09
C HIS A 76 18.46 0.61 -0.22
N ALA A 77 17.92 -0.38 0.50
CA ALA A 77 18.22 -1.79 0.28
C ALA A 77 17.06 -2.68 0.74
N SER A 78 16.84 -3.78 0.04
CA SER A 78 15.84 -4.79 0.40
C SER A 78 16.19 -6.12 -0.26
N GLY A 79 15.96 -7.23 0.41
CA GLY A 79 16.24 -8.54 -0.17
C GLY A 79 16.02 -9.68 0.81
N LYS A 80 16.45 -10.87 0.39
CA LYS A 80 16.48 -12.07 1.25
C LYS A 80 17.86 -12.22 1.87
N THR A 81 17.94 -12.81 3.05
CA THR A 81 19.21 -13.30 3.60
C THR A 81 19.79 -14.40 2.71
N SER A 82 21.08 -14.67 2.83
CA SER A 82 21.78 -15.66 2.00
C SER A 82 21.21 -17.07 2.13
N ASP A 83 20.63 -17.41 3.28
CA ASP A 83 19.95 -18.69 3.53
C ASP A 83 18.46 -18.69 3.11
N GLY A 84 17.95 -17.54 2.67
CA GLY A 84 16.56 -17.34 2.23
C GLY A 84 15.51 -17.41 3.35
N ARG A 85 15.91 -17.51 4.62
CA ARG A 85 14.97 -17.68 5.75
C ARG A 85 14.38 -16.38 6.27
N GLN A 86 15.04 -15.27 6.01
CA GLN A 86 14.60 -13.94 6.40
C GLN A 86 14.67 -12.99 5.22
N ALA A 87 13.97 -11.87 5.33
CA ALA A 87 14.07 -10.75 4.42
C ALA A 87 14.34 -9.47 5.20
N TYR A 88 15.02 -8.53 4.55
CA TYR A 88 15.36 -7.25 5.13
C TYR A 88 14.80 -6.10 4.30
N LEU A 89 14.53 -4.98 4.98
CA LEU A 89 14.11 -3.72 4.39
C LEU A 89 14.82 -2.57 5.10
N ILE A 90 15.51 -1.74 4.32
CA ILE A 90 16.25 -0.57 4.79
C ILE A 90 15.77 0.66 4.01
N THR A 91 15.26 1.66 4.73
CA THR A 91 14.64 2.86 4.16
C THR A 91 15.09 4.16 4.84
N ASP A 92 14.70 5.30 4.29
CA ASP A 92 14.77 6.58 5.02
C ASP A 92 14.03 6.46 6.37
N TYR A 93 14.67 6.86 7.47
CA TYR A 93 13.96 7.04 8.74
C TYR A 93 13.14 8.33 8.69
N LEU A 94 11.84 8.23 8.98
CA LEU A 94 10.95 9.39 9.07
C LEU A 94 10.68 9.70 10.54
N ASP A 95 11.03 10.93 10.96
CA ASP A 95 10.70 11.44 12.29
C ASP A 95 9.26 11.97 12.28
N LEU A 96 8.33 11.10 12.64
CA LEU A 96 6.90 11.36 12.52
C LEU A 96 6.39 12.18 13.71
N LYS A 97 5.52 13.14 13.40
CA LYS A 97 4.78 13.90 14.41
C LYS A 97 3.42 13.27 14.66
N PRO A 98 2.88 13.38 15.89
CA PRO A 98 1.63 12.71 16.28
C PRO A 98 0.39 13.29 15.60
N SER A 99 0.47 14.48 15.01
CA SER A 99 -0.66 15.08 14.30
C SER A 99 -0.20 15.91 13.10
N VAL A 100 -1.10 15.99 12.12
CA VAL A 100 -0.96 16.80 10.93
C VAL A 100 -1.92 17.98 11.08
N ASN A 101 -1.40 19.20 10.97
CA ASN A 101 -2.24 20.40 11.01
C ASN A 101 -3.07 20.54 9.71
N ARG A 102 -3.97 21.53 9.66
CA ARG A 102 -4.81 21.79 8.50
C ARG A 102 -4.03 21.92 7.17
N ALA A 103 -2.91 22.63 7.17
CA ALA A 103 -2.09 22.79 5.97
C ALA A 103 -1.47 21.45 5.52
N GLY A 104 -1.05 20.62 6.46
CA GLY A 104 -0.54 19.28 6.19
C GLY A 104 -1.63 18.33 5.69
N GLN A 105 -2.87 18.43 6.16
CA GLN A 105 -4.02 17.64 5.65
C GLN A 105 -4.26 17.94 4.17
N LYS A 106 -4.30 19.23 3.80
CA LYS A 106 -4.42 19.65 2.39
C LYS A 106 -3.26 19.14 1.54
N MET A 107 -2.03 19.29 2.03
CA MET A 107 -0.83 18.81 1.33
C MET A 107 -0.88 17.29 1.14
N LEU A 108 -1.30 16.54 2.15
CA LEU A 108 -1.43 15.09 2.09
C LEU A 108 -2.46 14.67 1.02
N GLY A 109 -3.63 15.33 0.99
CA GLY A 109 -4.67 15.09 -0.03
C GLY A 109 -4.17 15.34 -1.45
N GLN A 110 -3.52 16.48 -1.67
CA GLN A 110 -2.94 16.83 -2.97
C GLN A 110 -1.87 15.83 -3.41
N LYS A 111 -0.98 15.44 -2.50
CA LYS A 111 0.11 14.50 -2.80
C LYS A 111 -0.40 13.09 -3.07
N LEU A 112 -1.41 12.63 -2.35
CA LEU A 112 -2.03 11.33 -2.60
C LEU A 112 -2.72 11.31 -3.96
N ALA A 113 -3.50 12.35 -4.29
CA ALA A 113 -4.11 12.48 -5.60
C ALA A 113 -3.06 12.52 -6.73
N GLN A 114 -1.95 13.21 -6.51
CA GLN A 114 -0.82 13.23 -7.44
C GLN A 114 -0.18 11.84 -7.63
N MET A 115 -0.05 11.06 -6.54
CA MET A 115 0.42 9.68 -6.60
C MET A 115 -0.53 8.82 -7.44
N HIS A 116 -1.83 8.89 -7.20
CA HIS A 116 -2.84 8.17 -7.97
C HIS A 116 -2.86 8.56 -9.44
N GLN A 117 -2.78 9.86 -9.74
CA GLN A 117 -2.85 10.36 -11.10
C GLN A 117 -1.64 9.95 -11.95
N LYS A 118 -0.44 9.91 -11.36
CA LYS A 118 0.83 9.69 -12.09
C LYS A 118 1.46 8.32 -11.90
N GLY A 119 1.12 7.62 -10.82
CA GLY A 119 1.55 6.25 -10.56
C GLY A 119 0.73 5.25 -11.36
N LEU A 120 0.85 5.33 -12.68
CA LEU A 120 0.25 4.38 -13.62
C LEU A 120 1.27 3.28 -13.93
N ASN A 121 0.82 2.03 -14.07
CA ASN A 121 1.69 0.97 -14.58
C ASN A 121 1.69 0.92 -16.11
N GLU A 122 2.83 0.52 -16.69
CA GLU A 122 3.00 0.36 -18.14
C GLU A 122 2.07 -0.69 -18.75
N ARG A 123 1.56 -1.64 -17.95
CA ARG A 123 0.66 -2.70 -18.42
C ARG A 123 -0.76 -2.19 -18.68
N GLY A 124 -1.15 -1.06 -18.09
CA GLY A 124 -2.54 -0.59 -18.09
C GLY A 124 -3.53 -1.55 -17.44
N LYS A 125 -3.09 -2.36 -16.46
CA LYS A 125 -3.89 -3.40 -15.81
C LYS A 125 -3.96 -3.21 -14.28
N PHE A 126 -4.91 -3.88 -13.63
CA PHE A 126 -5.05 -3.94 -12.18
C PHE A 126 -4.27 -5.12 -11.62
N GLY A 127 -3.65 -4.97 -10.45
CA GLY A 127 -2.78 -6.00 -9.85
C GLY A 127 -1.40 -5.45 -9.46
N PHE A 128 -0.45 -6.33 -9.24
CA PHE A 128 0.92 -5.99 -8.86
C PHE A 128 1.86 -7.16 -9.21
N ASP A 129 3.16 -6.87 -9.42
CA ASP A 129 4.11 -7.91 -9.85
C ASP A 129 4.48 -8.91 -8.73
N VAL A 130 4.23 -8.54 -7.48
CA VAL A 130 4.43 -9.41 -6.31
C VAL A 130 3.18 -9.44 -5.43
N ALA A 131 3.08 -10.48 -4.59
CA ALA A 131 2.05 -10.52 -3.57
C ALA A 131 2.30 -9.43 -2.50
N THR A 132 1.22 -8.82 -2.04
CA THR A 132 1.19 -7.88 -0.91
C THR A 132 0.26 -8.41 0.18
N PHE A 133 0.23 -7.77 1.35
CA PHE A 133 -0.40 -8.34 2.54
C PHE A 133 -1.19 -7.29 3.34
N CYS A 134 -2.52 -7.37 3.35
CA CYS A 134 -3.31 -6.56 4.28
C CYS A 134 -3.25 -7.20 5.66
N GLY A 135 -2.51 -6.61 6.60
CA GLY A 135 -2.10 -7.29 7.83
C GLY A 135 -1.32 -8.58 7.54
N VAL A 136 -1.86 -9.73 7.96
CA VAL A 136 -1.29 -11.07 7.67
C VAL A 136 -1.90 -11.73 6.44
N THR A 137 -2.90 -11.10 5.82
CA THR A 137 -3.68 -11.69 4.74
C THR A 137 -3.02 -11.42 3.39
N ARG A 138 -2.48 -12.47 2.78
CA ARG A 138 -1.89 -12.43 1.44
C ARG A 138 -2.94 -12.06 0.39
N GLN A 139 -2.66 -11.04 -0.41
CA GLN A 139 -3.54 -10.57 -1.48
C GLN A 139 -3.16 -11.22 -2.82
N ASP A 140 -4.17 -11.68 -3.57
CA ASP A 140 -3.96 -12.02 -4.98
C ASP A 140 -3.85 -10.73 -5.80
N ASN A 141 -2.70 -10.58 -6.45
CA ASN A 141 -2.36 -9.41 -7.26
C ASN A 141 -2.18 -9.78 -8.73
N THR A 142 -2.64 -10.97 -9.13
CA THR A 142 -2.57 -11.43 -10.51
C THR A 142 -3.21 -10.43 -11.46
N TRP A 143 -2.44 -10.00 -12.45
CA TRP A 143 -2.84 -8.93 -13.37
C TRP A 143 -4.21 -9.20 -14.05
N SER A 144 -5.13 -8.25 -13.91
CA SER A 144 -6.46 -8.23 -14.53
C SER A 144 -6.65 -7.00 -15.40
N ALA A 145 -7.30 -7.15 -16.55
CA ALA A 145 -7.69 -6.02 -17.39
C ALA A 145 -9.00 -5.33 -16.93
N SER A 146 -9.83 -6.02 -16.13
CA SER A 146 -11.11 -5.52 -15.65
C SER A 146 -11.04 -5.25 -14.16
N TRP A 147 -11.35 -4.02 -13.77
CA TRP A 147 -11.45 -3.63 -12.35
C TRP A 147 -12.62 -4.33 -11.64
N PRO A 148 -13.86 -4.33 -12.19
CA PRO A 148 -14.98 -5.09 -11.63
C PRO A 148 -14.62 -6.56 -11.35
N LYS A 149 -13.99 -7.23 -12.32
CA LYS A 149 -13.53 -8.61 -12.15
C LYS A 149 -12.46 -8.75 -11.07
N PHE A 150 -11.47 -7.86 -11.08
CA PHE A 150 -10.39 -7.87 -10.09
C PHE A 150 -10.93 -7.72 -8.66
N TRP A 151 -11.82 -6.75 -8.44
CA TRP A 151 -12.45 -6.53 -7.15
C TRP A 151 -13.32 -7.71 -6.71
N ALA A 152 -14.19 -8.18 -7.60
CA ALA A 152 -15.10 -9.28 -7.28
C ALA A 152 -14.33 -10.57 -6.96
N ASP A 153 -13.34 -10.94 -7.77
CA ASP A 153 -12.67 -12.25 -7.67
C ASP A 153 -11.49 -12.23 -6.71
N GLN A 154 -10.60 -11.23 -6.80
CA GLN A 154 -9.30 -11.19 -6.11
C GLN A 154 -9.28 -10.33 -4.84
N ARG A 155 -10.40 -9.66 -4.52
CA ARG A 155 -10.58 -8.96 -3.25
C ARG A 155 -11.63 -9.69 -2.41
N ILE A 156 -12.91 -9.36 -2.62
CA ILE A 156 -13.99 -9.91 -1.78
C ILE A 156 -14.14 -11.42 -1.95
N GLY A 157 -14.19 -11.92 -3.20
CA GLY A 157 -14.40 -13.34 -3.47
C GLY A 157 -13.31 -14.24 -2.89
N ASP A 158 -12.04 -13.85 -3.02
CA ASP A 158 -10.89 -14.55 -2.43
C ASP A 158 -10.97 -14.61 -0.89
N LEU A 159 -11.31 -13.50 -0.22
CA LEU A 159 -11.53 -13.49 1.23
C LEU A 159 -12.67 -14.42 1.64
N VAL A 160 -13.84 -14.28 1.02
CA VAL A 160 -15.01 -15.11 1.31
C VAL A 160 -14.72 -16.59 1.11
N ASN A 161 -14.02 -16.96 0.04
CA ASN A 161 -13.63 -18.34 -0.21
C ASN A 161 -12.66 -18.86 0.85
N ARG A 162 -11.66 -18.08 1.26
CA ARG A 162 -10.73 -18.48 2.33
C ARG A 162 -11.42 -18.63 3.68
N ILE A 163 -12.29 -17.68 4.05
CA ILE A 163 -13.09 -17.75 5.28
C ILE A 163 -13.94 -19.03 5.25
N HIS A 164 -14.63 -19.31 4.15
CA HIS A 164 -15.47 -20.50 4.03
C HIS A 164 -14.67 -21.81 4.11
N ILE A 165 -13.46 -21.86 3.55
CA ILE A 165 -12.57 -23.03 3.65
C ILE A 165 -12.11 -23.27 5.09
N ASP A 166 -11.73 -22.21 5.80
CA ASP A 166 -11.28 -22.28 7.20
C ASP A 166 -12.45 -22.60 8.16
N ARG A 167 -13.57 -21.92 7.95
CA ARG A 167 -14.81 -22.05 8.72
C ARG A 167 -16.02 -21.94 7.78
N PRO A 168 -16.67 -23.07 7.44
CA PRO A 168 -17.82 -23.06 6.55
C PRO A 168 -18.91 -22.08 6.99
N ASP A 169 -19.18 -21.13 6.11
CA ASP A 169 -20.19 -20.09 6.28
C ASP A 169 -20.97 -19.96 4.97
N ASN A 170 -22.17 -20.54 4.91
CA ASN A 170 -23.02 -20.52 3.72
C ASN A 170 -23.75 -19.18 3.58
N GLU A 171 -24.05 -18.51 4.69
CA GLU A 171 -24.70 -17.20 4.67
C GLU A 171 -23.79 -16.17 4.02
N LEU A 172 -22.51 -16.15 4.39
CA LEU A 172 -21.52 -15.29 3.75
C LEU A 172 -21.37 -15.58 2.24
N LYS A 173 -21.41 -16.85 1.82
CA LYS A 173 -21.38 -17.24 0.40
C LYS A 173 -22.63 -16.77 -0.36
N ASP A 174 -23.80 -16.87 0.25
CA ASP A 174 -25.05 -16.41 -0.35
C ASP A 174 -25.08 -14.88 -0.46
N LEU A 175 -24.56 -14.16 0.55
CA LEU A 175 -24.39 -12.70 0.50
C LEU A 175 -23.42 -12.28 -0.60
N GLU A 176 -22.29 -12.97 -0.75
CA GLU A 176 -21.32 -12.71 -1.82
C GLU A 176 -21.93 -12.93 -3.21
N THR A 177 -22.75 -13.97 -3.35
CA THR A 177 -23.52 -14.23 -4.58
C THR A 177 -24.49 -13.09 -4.87
N GLN A 178 -25.22 -12.61 -3.85
CA GLN A 178 -26.11 -11.46 -4.00
C GLN A 178 -25.35 -10.17 -4.37
N MET A 179 -24.14 -9.96 -3.85
CA MET A 179 -23.29 -8.83 -4.24
C MET A 179 -22.95 -8.90 -5.73
N ARG A 180 -22.58 -10.08 -6.24
CA ARG A 180 -22.30 -10.29 -7.67
C ARG A 180 -23.52 -10.06 -8.56
N ASP A 181 -24.69 -10.50 -8.13
CA ASP A 181 -25.90 -10.47 -8.95
C ASP A 181 -26.60 -9.11 -8.95
N LYS A 182 -26.54 -8.37 -7.83
CA LYS A 182 -27.35 -7.17 -7.61
C LYS A 182 -26.54 -5.89 -7.45
N VAL A 183 -25.35 -5.97 -6.83
CA VAL A 183 -24.58 -4.78 -6.44
C VAL A 183 -23.50 -4.45 -7.45
N TYR A 184 -22.64 -5.41 -7.80
CA TYR A 184 -21.54 -5.18 -8.76
C TYR A 184 -22.00 -4.71 -10.15
N PRO A 185 -23.15 -5.17 -10.71
CA PRO A 185 -23.65 -4.66 -11.98
C PRO A 185 -24.03 -3.17 -11.93
N VAL A 186 -24.41 -2.65 -10.77
CA VAL A 186 -24.77 -1.24 -10.59
C VAL A 186 -23.54 -0.40 -10.24
N LEU A 187 -22.72 -0.86 -9.28
CA LEU A 187 -21.64 -0.04 -8.74
C LEU A 187 -20.32 -0.18 -9.50
N LEU A 188 -19.99 -1.39 -9.98
CA LEU A 188 -18.68 -1.68 -10.59
C LEU A 188 -18.75 -1.73 -12.11
N ALA A 189 -19.77 -2.36 -12.71
CA ALA A 189 -19.85 -2.47 -14.17
C ALA A 189 -19.76 -1.11 -14.91
N PRO A 190 -20.30 0.01 -14.40
CA PRO A 190 -20.11 1.31 -15.04
C PRO A 190 -18.66 1.81 -15.10
N LEU A 191 -17.76 1.25 -14.28
CA LEU A 191 -16.33 1.56 -14.23
C LEU A 191 -15.51 0.84 -15.32
N GLU A 192 -16.07 -0.22 -15.92
CA GLU A 192 -15.37 -1.04 -16.91
C GLU A 192 -14.85 -0.18 -18.07
N GLY A 193 -13.53 -0.27 -18.33
CA GLY A 193 -12.85 0.52 -19.36
C GLY A 193 -12.76 2.03 -19.09
N LYS A 194 -13.31 2.54 -17.98
CA LYS A 194 -13.32 3.98 -17.65
C LYS A 194 -12.34 4.35 -16.55
N VAL A 195 -12.04 3.44 -15.64
CA VAL A 195 -11.08 3.68 -14.54
C VAL A 195 -9.67 3.32 -14.96
N LYS A 196 -8.71 4.15 -14.55
CA LYS A 196 -7.28 3.91 -14.78
C LYS A 196 -6.66 3.26 -13.55
N PRO A 197 -5.79 2.25 -13.72
CA PRO A 197 -5.10 1.60 -12.62
C PRO A 197 -4.12 2.58 -11.97
N SER A 198 -4.43 2.98 -10.74
CA SER A 198 -3.62 3.88 -9.92
C SER A 198 -2.86 3.06 -8.88
N ILE A 199 -1.58 3.35 -8.64
CA ILE A 199 -0.85 2.74 -7.53
C ILE A 199 -1.51 3.13 -6.21
N LEU A 200 -2.08 2.17 -5.50
CA LEU A 200 -2.66 2.39 -4.18
C LEU A 200 -1.62 2.09 -3.11
N HIS A 201 -1.74 2.72 -1.96
CA HIS A 201 -1.02 2.33 -0.76
C HIS A 201 -1.57 1.03 -0.16
N GLY A 202 -2.90 0.83 -0.20
CA GLY A 202 -3.56 -0.47 -0.01
C GLY A 202 -3.51 -1.06 1.41
N ASP A 203 -3.60 -0.20 2.44
CA ASP A 203 -3.41 -0.46 3.90
C ASP A 203 -2.06 0.00 4.45
N LEU A 204 -1.60 1.18 4.01
CA LEU A 204 -0.38 1.80 4.52
C LEU A 204 0.91 0.94 4.42
N CYS A 205 0.93 -0.17 3.67
CA CYS A 205 2.13 -0.92 3.22
C CYS A 205 1.90 -1.99 2.12
N SER A 206 0.70 -2.11 1.52
CA SER A 206 0.33 -3.24 0.64
C SER A 206 -0.20 -2.80 -0.71
N SER A 207 0.72 -2.26 -1.50
CA SER A 207 0.38 -1.59 -2.74
C SER A 207 -0.04 -2.55 -3.84
N TYR A 208 -1.02 -2.11 -4.61
CA TYR A 208 -1.37 -2.70 -5.89
C TYR A 208 -1.96 -1.61 -6.78
N TYR A 209 -2.01 -1.87 -8.08
CA TYR A 209 -2.68 -0.98 -9.01
C TYR A 209 -4.18 -1.28 -9.02
N GLY A 210 -4.99 -0.30 -8.62
CA GLY A 210 -6.42 -0.43 -8.42
C GLY A 210 -7.20 0.83 -8.83
N HIS A 211 -8.50 0.83 -8.56
CA HIS A 211 -9.29 2.06 -8.60
C HIS A 211 -8.93 2.93 -7.39
N ASN A 212 -8.60 4.19 -7.62
CA ASN A 212 -8.17 5.15 -6.60
C ASN A 212 -9.20 5.34 -5.47
N GLU A 213 -10.49 5.20 -5.75
CA GLU A 213 -11.56 5.28 -4.73
C GLU A 213 -11.48 4.15 -3.70
N ALA A 214 -10.85 3.01 -4.03
CA ALA A 214 -10.68 1.92 -3.07
C ALA A 214 -9.79 2.33 -1.89
N GLU A 215 -8.79 3.18 -2.13
CA GLU A 215 -7.98 3.75 -1.06
C GLU A 215 -8.74 4.82 -0.25
N LEU A 216 -9.63 5.59 -0.87
CA LEU A 216 -10.42 6.56 -0.12
C LEU A 216 -11.42 5.88 0.82
N GLY A 217 -11.93 4.70 0.43
CA GLY A 217 -12.81 3.87 1.28
C GLY A 217 -12.16 3.50 2.61
N ILE A 218 -10.93 2.97 2.57
CA ILE A 218 -10.19 2.62 3.80
C ILE A 218 -9.85 3.86 4.65
N MET A 219 -9.62 5.02 4.02
CA MET A 219 -9.35 6.27 4.72
C MET A 219 -10.58 6.84 5.45
N ASN A 220 -11.80 6.47 5.05
CA ASN A 220 -13.01 6.81 5.79
C ASN A 220 -13.18 5.95 7.05
N MET A 221 -12.68 4.72 7.03
CA MET A 221 -12.73 3.79 8.17
C MET A 221 -11.77 4.20 9.29
N PHE A 222 -10.56 4.63 8.94
CA PHE A 222 -9.56 5.06 9.91
C PHE A 222 -9.67 6.56 10.20
N GLY A 223 -9.90 6.93 11.46
CA GLY A 223 -9.88 8.32 11.89
C GLY A 223 -8.54 8.99 11.63
N GLY A 224 -8.54 10.31 11.39
CA GLY A 224 -7.33 11.11 11.21
C GLY A 224 -7.26 11.92 9.91
N PHE A 225 -8.17 11.66 8.97
CA PHE A 225 -8.34 12.47 7.77
C PHE A 225 -9.52 13.43 7.94
N THR A 226 -9.30 14.69 7.54
CA THR A 226 -10.32 15.76 7.68
C THR A 226 -10.93 16.10 6.33
N GLN A 227 -12.03 16.85 6.32
CA GLN A 227 -12.63 17.34 5.07
C GLN A 227 -11.62 18.12 4.21
N ASP A 228 -10.69 18.87 4.84
CA ASP A 228 -9.62 19.58 4.12
C ASP A 228 -8.72 18.63 3.31
N PHE A 229 -8.52 17.37 3.74
CA PHE A 229 -7.81 16.37 2.96
C PHE A 229 -8.62 15.93 1.74
N PHE A 230 -9.89 15.56 1.93
CA PHE A 230 -10.77 15.06 0.87
C PHE A 230 -11.06 16.13 -0.19
N ASP A 231 -11.30 17.37 0.23
CA ASP A 231 -11.50 18.51 -0.68
C ASP A 231 -10.26 18.70 -1.55
N ALA A 232 -9.07 18.73 -0.93
CA ALA A 232 -7.81 18.94 -1.63
C ALA A 232 -7.43 17.76 -2.55
N TYR A 233 -7.85 16.55 -2.21
CA TYR A 233 -7.73 15.39 -3.10
C TYR A 233 -8.65 15.55 -4.33
N HIS A 234 -9.91 15.92 -4.11
CA HIS A 234 -10.91 16.02 -5.18
C HIS A 234 -10.75 17.25 -6.09
N GLU A 235 -10.01 18.27 -5.64
CA GLU A 235 -9.50 19.34 -6.51
C GLU A 235 -8.60 18.79 -7.64
N VAL A 236 -7.93 17.65 -7.42
CA VAL A 236 -7.00 17.03 -8.38
C VAL A 236 -7.64 15.86 -9.12
N ILE A 237 -8.35 14.97 -8.40
CA ILE A 237 -9.08 13.84 -8.99
C ILE A 237 -10.57 13.96 -8.60
N PRO A 238 -11.43 14.39 -9.53
CA PRO A 238 -12.87 14.44 -9.29
C PRO A 238 -13.43 13.08 -8.90
N ARG A 239 -14.53 13.08 -8.15
CA ARG A 239 -15.30 11.88 -7.83
C ARG A 239 -15.76 11.20 -9.11
N THR A 240 -15.69 9.87 -9.16
CA THR A 240 -16.24 9.13 -10.28
C THR A 240 -17.76 9.07 -10.13
N GLU A 241 -18.49 9.60 -11.09
CA GLU A 241 -19.95 9.57 -11.07
C GLU A 241 -20.50 8.54 -12.08
N PRO A 242 -21.71 7.99 -11.85
CA PRO A 242 -22.51 8.05 -10.61
C PRO A 242 -22.00 7.09 -9.52
N TYR A 243 -22.50 7.22 -8.29
CA TYR A 243 -22.36 6.26 -7.17
C TYR A 243 -21.02 6.27 -6.40
N TYR A 244 -20.38 7.44 -6.28
CA TYR A 244 -19.15 7.58 -5.50
C TYR A 244 -19.33 7.11 -4.04
N ASP A 245 -20.38 7.57 -3.37
CA ASP A 245 -20.59 7.31 -1.94
C ASP A 245 -20.90 5.83 -1.66
N GLU A 246 -21.72 5.19 -2.50
CA GLU A 246 -22.03 3.75 -2.40
C GLU A 246 -20.80 2.89 -2.69
N ARG A 247 -19.94 3.30 -3.64
CA ARG A 247 -18.66 2.62 -3.87
C ARG A 247 -17.69 2.77 -2.71
N SER A 248 -17.69 3.90 -2.01
CA SER A 248 -16.87 4.06 -0.81
C SER A 248 -17.24 2.98 0.23
N GLN A 249 -18.54 2.76 0.47
CA GLN A 249 -19.01 1.71 1.39
C GLN A 249 -18.63 0.31 0.90
N LEU A 250 -18.75 0.06 -0.41
CA LEU A 250 -18.32 -1.20 -1.00
C LEU A 250 -16.81 -1.46 -0.82
N TYR A 251 -15.98 -0.42 -0.96
CA TYR A 251 -14.53 -0.56 -0.80
C TYR A 251 -14.12 -0.72 0.67
N GLU A 252 -14.84 -0.07 1.58
CA GLU A 252 -14.66 -0.25 3.02
C GLU A 252 -14.92 -1.70 3.47
N LEU A 253 -15.91 -2.38 2.87
CA LEU A 253 -16.25 -3.78 3.20
C LEU A 253 -15.07 -4.74 3.14
N TYR A 254 -14.05 -4.48 2.31
CA TYR A 254 -12.87 -5.33 2.21
C TYR A 254 -12.03 -5.38 3.52
N HIS A 255 -12.20 -4.38 4.39
CA HIS A 255 -11.42 -4.21 5.61
C HIS A 255 -12.18 -4.54 6.90
N GLN A 256 -13.44 -4.97 6.79
CA GLN A 256 -14.28 -5.38 7.93
C GLN A 256 -14.25 -6.90 8.11
#